data_AF-A0A0N0S125-F1
#
_entry.id   AF-A0A0N0S125-F1
#
_cell.length_a   1.000
_cell.length_b   1.000
_cell.length_c   1.000
_cell.angle_alpha   90.00
_cell.angle_beta   90.00
_cell.angle_gamma   90.00
#
_symmetry.space_group_name_H-M   'P 1'
#
loop_
_entity.id
_entity.type
_entity.pdbx_description
1 polymer ?
#
loop_
_entity_poly.entity_id
_entity_poly.type
_entity_poly.pdbx_seq_one_letter_code
_entity_poly.pdbx_strand_id
1 'polypeptide(L)'
;MTTVRVSKDSGHPGEQAIAIDLCILPQVTANQLRPIATQYAKAIKTSPVAGTTFAVYVANYAYGPDKKVVGEVKLKDGEFKSHLWNGKPSEKAENERWEVVGG
;
A
#
# COMPACT_ATOMS: atom_id res chain seq x y z
N MET A 1 0.70 2.32 15.51
CA MET A 1 -0.66 1.90 15.09
C MET A 1 -0.66 1.62 13.59
N THR A 2 -1.48 0.69 13.11
CA THR A 2 -1.77 0.52 11.67
C THR A 2 -3.25 0.82 11.46
N THR A 3 -3.56 1.65 10.46
CA THR A 3 -4.94 2.01 10.10
C THR A 3 -5.23 1.55 8.68
N VAL A 4 -6.41 0.99 8.46
CA VAL A 4 -6.89 0.61 7.12
C VAL A 4 -8.13 1.43 6.81
N ARG A 5 -8.15 2.08 5.65
CA ARG A 5 -9.26 2.90 5.15
C ARG A 5 -9.72 2.35 3.80
N VAL A 6 -11.03 2.33 3.61
CA VAL A 6 -11.66 2.00 2.32
C VAL A 6 -12.17 3.30 1.73
N SER A 7 -11.69 3.65 0.53
CA SER A 7 -12.18 4.81 -0.22
C SER A 7 -13.03 4.36 -1.39
N LYS A 8 -14.25 4.89 -1.50
CA LYS A 8 -15.15 4.69 -2.65
C LYS A 8 -15.31 5.93 -3.51
N ASP A 9 -14.77 7.06 -3.06
CA ASP A 9 -14.81 8.32 -3.79
C ASP A 9 -13.77 8.28 -4.91
N SER A 10 -14.19 7.79 -6.08
CA SER A 10 -13.32 7.54 -7.22
C SER A 10 -14.10 7.50 -8.52
N GLY A 11 -13.40 7.58 -9.66
CA GLY A 11 -13.95 7.35 -10.99
C GLY A 11 -14.20 5.87 -11.33
N HIS A 12 -14.20 4.95 -10.35
CA HIS A 12 -14.43 3.51 -10.54
C HIS A 12 -15.76 3.08 -9.88
N PRO A 13 -16.90 3.17 -10.59
CA PRO A 13 -18.21 2.86 -10.04
C PRO A 13 -18.28 1.43 -9.46
N GLY A 14 -18.73 1.31 -8.21
CA GLY A 14 -18.86 0.01 -7.54
C GLY A 14 -17.54 -0.59 -7.03
N GLU A 15 -16.42 0.11 -7.21
CA GLU A 15 -15.10 -0.32 -6.75
C GLU A 15 -14.61 0.55 -5.59
N GLN A 16 -13.52 0.12 -4.96
CA GLN A 16 -12.91 0.82 -3.84
C GLN A 16 -11.38 0.77 -3.91
N ALA A 17 -10.74 1.78 -3.33
CA ALA A 17 -9.32 1.73 -3.01
C ALA A 17 -9.14 1.33 -1.54
N ILE A 18 -8.08 0.60 -1.24
CA ILE A 18 -7.66 0.30 0.13
C ILE A 18 -6.42 1.11 0.44
N ALA A 19 -6.47 1.93 1.48
CA ALA A 19 -5.32 2.69 1.98
C ALA A 19 -4.90 2.15 3.35
N ILE A 20 -3.60 1.84 3.49
CA ILE A 20 -2.99 1.31 4.70
C ILE A 20 -1.97 2.33 5.19
N ASP A 21 -2.22 2.90 6.37
CA ASP A 21 -1.31 3.84 7.00
C ASP A 21 -0.55 3.13 8.14
N LEU A 22 0.76 2.99 7.98
CA LEU A 22 1.69 2.45 8.96
C LEU A 22 2.25 3.62 9.78
N CYS A 23 1.92 3.63 11.07
CA CYS A 23 2.42 4.63 12.02
C CYS A 23 3.24 3.96 13.13
N ILE A 24 3.93 2.86 12.80
CA ILE A 24 4.76 2.08 13.72
C ILE A 24 6.23 2.02 13.33
N LEU A 25 6.54 2.24 12.06
CA LEU A 25 7.90 2.09 11.58
C LEU A 25 8.67 3.40 11.82
N PRO A 26 9.98 3.30 12.06
CA PRO A 26 10.85 4.46 11.96
C PRO A 26 10.81 5.02 10.53
N GLN A 27 11.58 6.08 10.28
CA GLN A 27 11.75 6.58 8.92
C GLN A 27 12.32 5.46 8.02
N VAL A 28 11.59 5.14 6.96
CA VAL A 28 11.97 4.13 5.96
C VAL A 28 11.98 4.76 4.58
N THR A 29 12.78 4.20 3.69
CA THR A 29 12.76 4.51 2.26
C THR A 29 11.65 3.75 1.53
N ALA A 30 11.31 4.18 0.32
CA ALA A 30 10.39 3.44 -0.56
C ALA A 30 10.83 1.98 -0.79
N ASN A 31 12.13 1.75 -0.98
CA ASN A 31 12.66 0.39 -1.17
C ASN A 31 12.49 -0.50 0.06
N GLN A 32 12.60 0.07 1.27
CA GLN A 32 12.33 -0.64 2.51
C GLN A 32 10.83 -0.87 2.75
N LEU A 33 9.97 0.03 2.26
CA LEU A 33 8.52 -0.10 2.40
C LEU A 33 7.91 -1.11 1.42
N ARG A 34 8.48 -1.26 0.21
CA ARG A 34 7.98 -2.15 -0.86
C ARG A 34 7.71 -3.59 -0.42
N PRO A 35 8.63 -4.31 0.27
CA PRO A 35 8.36 -5.67 0.73
C PRO A 35 7.16 -5.76 1.68
N ILE A 36 7.00 -4.77 2.56
CA ILE A 36 5.88 -4.70 3.51
C ILE A 36 4.57 -4.43 2.75
N ALA A 37 4.59 -3.49 1.80
CA ALA A 37 3.43 -3.22 0.95
C ALA A 37 3.01 -4.44 0.14
N THR A 38 3.97 -5.19 -0.41
CA THR A 38 3.73 -6.44 -1.14
C THR A 38 3.08 -7.51 -0.27
N GLN A 39 3.43 -7.62 1.01
CA GLN A 39 2.76 -8.54 1.94
C GLN A 39 1.29 -8.17 2.14
N TYR A 40 0.97 -6.88 2.28
CA TYR A 40 -0.42 -6.43 2.36
C TYR A 40 -1.18 -6.67 1.05
N ALA A 41 -0.57 -6.40 -0.11
CA ALA A 41 -1.20 -6.67 -1.40
C ALA A 41 -1.54 -8.16 -1.57
N LYS A 42 -0.62 -9.06 -1.18
CA LYS A 42 -0.86 -10.51 -1.12
C LYS A 42 -2.03 -10.87 -0.22
N ALA A 43 -2.07 -10.32 0.99
CA ALA A 43 -3.15 -10.57 1.94
C ALA A 43 -4.51 -10.06 1.42
N ILE A 44 -4.54 -8.88 0.80
CA ILE A 44 -5.75 -8.33 0.17
C ILE A 44 -6.20 -9.23 -0.97
N LYS A 45 -5.29 -9.74 -1.81
CA LYS A 45 -5.65 -10.64 -2.91
C LYS A 45 -6.29 -11.95 -2.46
N THR A 46 -5.97 -12.43 -1.27
CA THR A 46 -6.61 -13.60 -0.67
C THR A 46 -7.92 -13.31 0.05
N SER A 47 -8.32 -12.03 0.15
CA SER A 47 -9.51 -11.61 0.89
C SER A 47 -10.74 -11.41 -0.01
N PRO A 48 -11.97 -11.44 0.53
CA PRO A 48 -13.20 -11.22 -0.24
C PRO A 48 -13.27 -9.85 -0.94
N VAL A 49 -12.54 -8.84 -0.45
CA VAL A 49 -12.55 -7.49 -1.03
C VAL A 49 -11.67 -7.36 -2.27
N ALA A 50 -10.89 -8.39 -2.63
CA ALA A 50 -10.00 -8.35 -3.79
C ALA A 50 -10.72 -8.00 -5.09
N GLY A 51 -11.91 -8.56 -5.31
CA GLY A 51 -12.67 -8.40 -6.56
C GLY A 51 -13.18 -6.97 -6.80
N THR A 52 -13.38 -6.20 -5.74
CA THR A 52 -13.87 -4.81 -5.80
C THR A 52 -12.76 -3.79 -5.52
N THR A 53 -11.53 -4.23 -5.26
CA THR A 53 -10.41 -3.32 -4.97
C THR A 53 -9.70 -2.93 -6.26
N PHE A 54 -9.79 -1.65 -6.67
CA PHE A 54 -9.16 -1.17 -7.90
C PHE A 54 -7.71 -0.72 -7.69
N ALA A 55 -7.42 -0.16 -6.51
CA ALA A 55 -6.10 0.34 -6.14
C ALA A 55 -5.77 0.06 -4.68
N VAL A 56 -4.49 -0.07 -4.37
CA VAL A 56 -3.96 -0.19 -3.01
C VAL A 56 -2.92 0.90 -2.77
N TYR A 57 -3.01 1.53 -1.61
CA TYR A 57 -2.06 2.53 -1.13
C TYR A 57 -1.46 2.04 0.19
N VAL A 58 -0.14 2.14 0.32
CA VAL A 58 0.56 1.84 1.57
C VAL A 58 1.44 3.02 1.91
N ALA A 59 1.15 3.67 3.02
CA ALA A 59 1.89 4.81 3.52
C ALA A 59 2.59 4.44 4.83
N ASN A 60 3.80 4.95 5.04
CA ASN A 60 4.43 4.98 6.35
C ASN A 60 4.59 6.44 6.81
N TYR A 61 4.19 6.74 8.03
CA TYR A 61 4.40 8.04 8.68
C TYR A 61 5.29 7.82 9.90
N ALA A 62 6.51 8.37 9.84
CA ALA A 62 7.44 8.38 10.95
C ALA A 62 7.14 9.58 11.84
N TYR A 63 7.08 9.34 13.15
CA TYR A 63 6.77 10.36 14.15
C TYR A 63 8.01 10.70 14.98
N GLY A 64 8.25 12.00 15.18
CA GLY A 64 9.26 12.51 16.09
C GLY A 64 8.81 12.44 17.56
N PRO A 65 9.70 12.81 18.50
CA PRO A 65 9.40 12.79 19.94
C PRO A 65 8.20 13.65 20.35
N ASP A 66 7.90 14.71 19.59
CA ASP A 66 6.76 15.61 19.82
C ASP A 66 5.47 15.13 19.13
N LYS A 67 5.42 13.88 18.65
CA LYS A 67 4.32 13.27 17.89
C LYS A 67 3.97 14.01 16.60
N LYS A 68 4.89 14.79 16.03
CA LYS A 68 4.73 15.32 14.67
C LYS A 68 5.31 14.35 13.65
N VAL A 69 4.71 14.34 12.46
CA VAL A 69 5.25 13.59 11.32
C VAL A 69 6.56 14.25 10.90
N VAL A 70 7.64 13.47 10.91
CA VAL A 70 9.00 13.91 10.53
C VAL A 70 9.46 13.28 9.21
N GLY A 71 8.70 12.31 8.69
CA GLY A 71 8.92 11.72 7.39
C GLY A 71 7.70 10.91 6.98
N GLU A 72 7.42 10.88 5.68
CA GLU A 72 6.41 10.01 5.10
C GLU A 72 6.97 9.32 3.87
N VAL A 73 6.42 8.15 3.53
CA VAL A 73 6.60 7.53 2.21
C VAL A 73 5.29 6.88 1.84
N LYS A 74 4.84 7.06 0.59
CA LYS A 74 3.57 6.55 0.08
C LYS A 74 3.80 5.76 -1.19
N LEU A 75 3.37 4.51 -1.18
CA LEU A 75 3.36 3.61 -2.32
C LEU A 75 1.95 3.41 -2.83
N LYS A 76 1.80 3.26 -4.14
CA LYS A 76 0.55 3.00 -4.82
C LYS A 76 0.71 1.83 -5.80
N ASP A 77 -0.29 0.96 -5.82
CA ASP A 77 -0.62 0.10 -6.94
C ASP A 77 -1.99 0.56 -7.49
N GLY A 78 -1.96 1.29 -8.61
CA GLY A 78 -3.17 1.81 -9.26
C GLY A 78 -3.91 0.76 -10.09
N GLU A 79 -3.26 -0.36 -10.40
CA GLU A 79 -3.74 -1.42 -11.29
C GLU A 79 -3.90 -2.73 -10.51
N PHE A 80 -4.33 -2.63 -9.25
CA PHE A 80 -4.32 -3.75 -8.31
C PHE A 80 -5.11 -4.94 -8.83
N LYS A 81 -6.23 -4.72 -9.53
CA LYS A 81 -7.02 -5.80 -10.13
C LYS A 81 -6.19 -6.67 -11.08
N SER A 82 -5.41 -6.03 -11.94
CA SER A 82 -4.61 -6.68 -12.99
C SER A 82 -3.38 -7.41 -12.43
N HIS A 83 -2.85 -6.95 -11.30
CA HIS A 83 -1.70 -7.57 -10.64
C HIS A 83 -2.10 -8.79 -9.81
N LEU A 84 -1.36 -9.90 -9.90
CA LEU A 84 -1.71 -11.14 -9.21
C LEU A 84 -1.29 -11.18 -7.74
N TRP A 85 -0.18 -10.50 -7.40
CA TRP A 85 0.44 -10.53 -6.06
C TRP A 85 0.50 -11.95 -5.48
N ASN A 86 1.20 -12.86 -6.17
CA ASN A 86 1.26 -14.29 -5.83
C ASN A 86 2.71 -14.82 -5.74
N GLY A 87 3.70 -13.94 -5.69
CA GLY A 87 5.13 -14.29 -5.64
C GLY A 87 5.78 -14.50 -7.01
N LYS A 88 5.05 -14.33 -8.12
CA LYS A 88 5.56 -14.55 -9.48
C LYS A 88 5.65 -13.23 -10.27
N PRO A 89 6.62 -13.09 -11.20
CA PRO A 89 7.71 -14.03 -11.51
C PRO A 89 8.82 -14.05 -10.44
N SER A 90 8.87 -13.04 -9.58
CA SER A 90 9.71 -13.03 -8.37
C SER A 90 9.20 -11.95 -7.41
N GLU A 91 9.63 -12.01 -6.15
CA GLU A 91 9.33 -10.96 -5.17
C GLU A 91 9.91 -9.60 -5.59
N LYS A 92 11.09 -9.58 -6.21
CA LYS A 92 11.70 -8.35 -6.72
C LYS A 92 10.81 -7.70 -7.78
N ALA A 93 10.30 -8.49 -8.72
CA ALA A 93 9.41 -7.99 -9.78
C ALA A 93 8.08 -7.44 -9.20
N GLU A 94 7.55 -8.05 -8.14
CA GLU A 94 6.39 -7.52 -7.42
C GLU A 94 6.71 -6.20 -6.72
N ASN A 95 7.85 -6.12 -6.02
CA ASN A 95 8.28 -4.90 -5.34
C ASN A 95 8.49 -3.73 -6.32
N GLU A 96 8.91 -3.99 -7.55
CA GLU A 96 9.11 -2.97 -8.60
C GLU A 96 7.81 -2.41 -9.18
N ARG A 97 6.65 -3.06 -8.96
CA ARG A 97 5.35 -2.57 -9.44
C ARG A 97 4.83 -1.35 -8.67
N TRP A 98 5.34 -1.13 -7.46
CA TRP A 98 4.89 -0.02 -6.62
C TRP A 98 5.38 1.32 -7.16
N GLU A 99 4.43 2.20 -7.46
CA GLU A 99 4.65 3.62 -7.75
C GLU A 99 4.90 4.37 -6.43
N VAL A 100 5.92 5.23 -6.38
CA VAL A 100 6.13 6.16 -5.26
C VAL A 100 5.32 7.41 -5.54
N VAL A 101 4.31 7.68 -4.72
CA VAL A 101 3.37 8.80 -4.90
C VAL A 101 3.48 9.87 -3.82
N GLY A 102 4.43 9.72 -2.90
CA GLY A 102 4.74 10.71 -1.87
C GLY A 102 5.93 10.28 -1.02
N GLY A 103 6.66 11.26 -0.50
CA GLY A 103 7.81 11.10 0.38
C GLY A 103 8.81 12.24 0.25
#